data_AF-A0A1G9ZH32-F1
#
_entry.id   AF-A0A1G9ZH32-F1
#
_cell.length_a   1.000
_cell.length_b   1.000
_cell.length_c   1.000
_cell.angle_alpha   90.00
_cell.angle_beta   90.00
_cell.angle_gamma   90.00
#
_symmetry.space_group_name_H-M   'P 1'
#
loop_
_entity.id
_entity.type
_entity.pdbx_description
1 polymer ?
#
loop_
_entity_poly.entity_id
_entity_poly.type
_entity_poly.pdbx_seq_one_letter_code
_entity_poly.pdbx_strand_id
1 'polypeptide(L)'
;MTSPRFPISHRSARALAVTLCLASGLALGACGAGSDRAADSATTSSGSGLSLRNSTPGPAPTPTAAASSSSGNGLSPLSSKAPAATPAPEDKQTKEAWSAPSLKFYNEDTSVWYQDDSVVNTDAVSENGNIEGYRTHNGMCIGYETRDISERIHDLGLDDDTMSSLLVPVTDSVISDYNETGRETLDLVRDDGGTMEGYSVTWTGTFNYDDGTSESVEGYKFARAVGDAGLDFSVEIICSSGNNVSADQWHTILSGIRIEGLKAGKMSS
;
A
#
# COMPACT_ATOMS: atom_id res chain seq x y z
N MET A 1 -45.39 -75.64 9.37
CA MET A 1 -44.67 -75.22 10.60
C MET A 1 -44.45 -73.71 10.49
N THR A 2 -45.41 -72.91 10.97
CA THR A 2 -45.52 -72.25 12.30
C THR A 2 -45.13 -70.77 12.17
N SER A 3 -46.13 -69.89 12.30
CA SER A 3 -45.97 -68.47 12.65
C SER A 3 -46.06 -68.35 14.18
N PRO A 4 -45.41 -67.36 14.82
CA PRO A 4 -46.11 -66.11 15.23
C PRO A 4 -45.25 -64.83 15.09
N ARG A 5 -45.80 -63.67 14.68
CA ARG A 5 -46.40 -62.53 15.42
C ARG A 5 -45.49 -61.76 16.44
N PHE A 6 -45.12 -60.53 16.04
CA PHE A 6 -45.04 -59.18 16.69
C PHE A 6 -45.14 -59.05 18.23
N PRO A 7 -44.55 -58.01 18.93
CA PRO A 7 -44.90 -56.57 18.69
C PRO A 7 -43.98 -55.40 19.24
N ILE A 8 -44.41 -54.14 18.95
CA ILE A 8 -44.32 -52.87 19.74
C ILE A 8 -42.95 -52.15 19.87
N SER A 9 -42.77 -50.81 19.92
CA SER A 9 -43.50 -49.58 19.54
C SER A 9 -42.68 -48.35 20.00
N HIS A 10 -42.87 -47.19 19.33
CA HIS A 10 -42.70 -45.78 19.78
C HIS A 10 -41.28 -45.30 20.18
N ARG A 11 -40.82 -44.09 19.79
CA ARG A 11 -41.47 -42.79 19.96
C ARG A 11 -41.00 -41.74 18.94
N SER A 12 -41.95 -40.89 18.56
CA SER A 12 -41.75 -39.59 17.93
C SER A 12 -41.04 -38.60 18.86
N ALA A 13 -40.27 -37.69 18.28
CA ALA A 13 -40.15 -36.32 18.78
C ALA A 13 -40.07 -35.35 17.59
N ARG A 14 -41.17 -34.65 17.35
CA ARG A 14 -41.25 -33.39 16.60
C ARG A 14 -40.86 -32.25 17.55
N ALA A 15 -40.08 -31.29 17.08
CA ALA A 15 -40.09 -29.90 17.57
C ALA A 15 -39.62 -29.02 16.39
N LEU A 16 -40.54 -28.41 15.63
CA LEU A 16 -41.09 -27.06 15.83
C LEU A 16 -40.03 -25.95 15.67
N ALA A 17 -39.86 -25.51 14.42
CA ALA A 17 -39.48 -24.15 14.09
C ALA A 17 -40.73 -23.25 14.19
N VAL A 18 -40.60 -22.07 14.79
CA VAL A 18 -41.23 -20.77 14.47
C VAL A 18 -40.73 -19.77 15.52
N THR A 19 -39.92 -18.80 15.10
CA THR A 19 -39.72 -17.55 15.86
C THR A 19 -40.12 -16.41 14.94
N LEU A 20 -41.23 -15.76 15.29
CA LEU A 20 -41.78 -14.61 14.58
C LEU A 20 -41.97 -13.47 15.59
N CYS A 21 -41.53 -12.28 15.16
CA CYS A 21 -42.13 -10.97 15.38
C CYS A 21 -41.69 -10.02 16.52
N LEU A 22 -41.33 -8.81 16.04
CA LEU A 22 -41.71 -7.45 16.45
C LEU A 22 -40.99 -6.77 17.63
N ALA A 23 -40.30 -5.64 17.37
CA ALA A 23 -40.88 -4.29 17.43
C ALA A 23 -39.81 -3.18 17.44
N SER A 24 -39.97 -2.23 16.50
CA SER A 24 -39.92 -0.76 16.63
C SER A 24 -38.98 -0.06 17.63
N GLY A 25 -38.17 0.86 17.12
CA GLY A 25 -37.50 1.89 17.93
C GLY A 25 -36.74 2.94 17.12
N LEU A 26 -37.44 3.77 16.34
CA LEU A 26 -36.93 5.07 15.88
C LEU A 26 -37.00 6.05 17.06
N ALA A 27 -35.86 6.56 17.51
CA ALA A 27 -35.78 7.75 18.35
C ALA A 27 -34.69 8.68 17.80
N LEU A 28 -35.14 9.77 17.18
CA LEU A 28 -34.35 10.97 16.90
C LEU A 28 -34.12 11.70 18.22
N GLY A 29 -32.87 11.83 18.64
CA GLY A 29 -32.45 12.68 19.75
C GLY A 29 -31.47 13.73 19.25
N ALA A 30 -31.96 14.94 18.99
CA ALA A 30 -31.13 16.12 18.78
C ALA A 30 -30.81 16.80 20.13
N CYS A 31 -29.72 17.58 20.12
CA CYS A 31 -29.26 18.59 21.09
C CYS A 31 -28.36 18.13 22.26
N GLY A 32 -27.05 18.27 22.04
CA GLY A 32 -26.29 19.46 22.49
C GLY A 32 -25.74 19.48 23.92
N ALA A 33 -24.41 19.43 24.04
CA ALA A 33 -23.61 20.25 24.95
C ALA A 33 -22.14 20.13 24.59
N GLY A 34 -21.49 21.26 24.34
CA GLY A 34 -20.07 21.34 24.02
C GLY A 34 -19.17 20.84 25.15
N SER A 35 -18.02 20.31 24.75
CA SER A 35 -16.82 20.32 25.57
C SER A 35 -15.64 20.26 24.60
N ASP A 36 -14.86 21.34 24.65
CA ASP A 36 -13.61 21.53 23.94
C ASP A 36 -12.71 20.30 24.06
N ARG A 37 -12.52 19.62 22.94
CA ARG A 37 -11.28 18.90 22.64
C ARG A 37 -10.98 19.15 21.17
N ALA A 38 -10.16 20.18 20.94
CA ALA A 38 -9.29 20.21 19.78
C ALA A 38 -8.36 18.99 19.89
N ALA A 39 -8.85 17.84 19.42
CA ALA A 39 -7.98 16.86 18.83
C ALA A 39 -7.64 17.46 17.46
N ASP A 40 -6.40 17.93 17.31
CA ASP A 40 -5.74 17.93 16.02
C ASP A 40 -5.73 16.47 15.53
N SER A 41 -6.86 16.03 14.99
CA SER A 41 -6.84 15.00 13.97
C SER A 41 -6.12 15.66 12.81
N ALA A 42 -4.82 15.37 12.71
CA ALA A 42 -4.14 15.40 11.44
C ALA A 42 -4.91 14.47 10.50
N THR A 43 -5.94 15.02 9.85
CA THR A 43 -6.49 14.47 8.63
C THR A 43 -5.41 14.70 7.60
N THR A 44 -4.45 13.78 7.54
CA THR A 44 -3.83 13.47 6.26
C THR A 44 -4.99 13.04 5.39
N SER A 45 -5.42 13.94 4.51
CA SER A 45 -6.22 13.57 3.36
C SER A 45 -5.29 12.76 2.46
N SER A 46 -5.05 11.50 2.86
CA SER A 46 -4.57 10.48 1.95
C SER A 46 -5.73 10.23 1.01
N GLY A 47 -5.75 10.99 -0.09
CA GLY A 47 -6.52 10.57 -1.25
C GLY A 47 -6.10 9.14 -1.56
N SER A 48 -7.03 8.28 -1.98
CA SER A 48 -6.63 6.97 -2.48
C SER A 48 -5.62 7.18 -3.60
N GLY A 49 -4.57 6.34 -3.61
CA GLY A 49 -3.59 6.34 -4.69
C GLY A 49 -4.23 5.98 -6.04
N LEU A 50 -5.46 5.46 -6.03
CA LEU A 50 -6.18 4.97 -7.20
C LEU A 50 -7.10 6.04 -7.79
N SER A 51 -7.08 6.15 -9.12
CA SER A 51 -8.04 6.94 -9.89
C SER A 51 -9.26 6.09 -10.24
N LEU A 52 -10.36 6.37 -9.56
CA LEU A 52 -11.65 5.67 -9.67
C LEU A 52 -12.31 5.76 -11.05
N ARG A 53 -11.87 6.70 -11.90
CA ARG A 53 -12.55 7.04 -13.17
C ARG A 53 -12.15 6.19 -14.38
N ASN A 54 -11.05 5.43 -14.33
CA ASN A 54 -10.50 4.76 -15.51
C ASN A 54 -10.06 3.31 -15.26
N SER A 55 -10.58 2.66 -14.22
CA SER A 55 -10.31 1.24 -13.92
C SER A 55 -10.93 0.29 -14.95
N THR A 56 -11.84 0.76 -15.81
CA THR A 56 -12.46 -0.06 -16.87
C THR A 56 -11.41 -0.49 -17.90
N PRO A 57 -11.38 -1.78 -18.34
CA PRO A 57 -10.40 -2.25 -19.32
C PRO A 57 -10.53 -1.50 -20.65
N GLY A 58 -9.60 -0.57 -20.90
CA GLY A 58 -9.43 0.09 -22.19
C GLY A 58 -8.49 -0.70 -23.11
N PRO A 59 -8.54 -0.49 -24.43
CA PRO A 59 -7.58 -1.10 -25.35
C PRO A 59 -6.15 -0.63 -25.01
N ALA A 60 -5.22 -1.58 -24.92
CA ALA A 60 -3.82 -1.34 -24.55
C ALA A 60 -3.16 -0.33 -25.50
N PRO A 61 -2.61 0.80 -25.00
CA PRO A 61 -1.73 1.66 -25.78
C PRO A 61 -0.35 1.01 -26.00
N THR A 62 0.37 1.47 -27.00
CA THR A 62 1.72 0.98 -27.34
C THR A 62 2.73 1.40 -26.25
N PRO A 63 3.56 0.48 -25.72
CA PRO A 63 4.42 0.78 -24.58
C PRO A 63 5.49 1.82 -24.94
N THR A 64 5.59 2.87 -24.12
CA THR A 64 6.68 3.83 -24.14
C THR A 64 7.52 3.57 -22.89
N ALA A 65 8.79 3.20 -23.05
CA ALA A 65 9.73 3.17 -21.93
C ALA A 65 9.97 4.62 -21.50
N ALA A 66 9.40 5.02 -20.37
CA ALA A 66 9.61 6.33 -19.78
C ALA A 66 10.60 6.21 -18.62
N ALA A 67 11.70 6.94 -18.70
CA ALA A 67 12.56 7.16 -17.53
C ALA A 67 11.96 8.32 -16.73
N SER A 68 11.39 8.03 -15.56
CA SER A 68 10.98 9.07 -14.62
C SER A 68 12.17 9.48 -13.75
N SER A 69 12.93 10.48 -14.22
CA SER A 69 13.95 11.13 -13.41
C SER A 69 13.33 12.28 -12.62
N SER A 70 12.85 12.04 -11.40
CA SER A 70 12.60 13.12 -10.45
C SER A 70 13.87 13.38 -9.64
N SER A 71 14.82 14.10 -10.25
CA SER A 71 15.91 14.73 -9.51
C SER A 71 15.37 15.99 -8.82
N GLY A 72 15.09 15.89 -7.52
CA GLY A 72 14.87 17.07 -6.68
C GLY A 72 16.18 17.83 -6.48
N ASN A 73 16.65 18.57 -7.48
CA ASN A 73 17.84 19.40 -7.37
C ASN A 73 17.51 20.89 -7.49
N GLY A 74 17.71 21.60 -6.37
CA GLY A 74 18.69 22.67 -6.38
C GLY A 74 18.17 24.06 -6.05
N LEU A 75 18.62 24.60 -4.92
CA LEU A 75 19.01 26.01 -4.79
C LEU A 75 20.15 26.17 -3.78
N SER A 76 21.35 26.49 -4.26
CA SER A 76 22.37 27.31 -3.57
C SER A 76 23.47 27.70 -4.57
N PRO A 77 24.22 28.80 -4.38
CA PRO A 77 24.21 29.77 -3.27
C PRO A 77 24.12 31.25 -3.73
N LEU A 78 23.64 32.14 -2.86
CA LEU A 78 23.93 33.57 -2.98
C LEU A 78 24.62 34.07 -1.70
N SER A 79 25.86 34.49 -1.93
CA SER A 79 26.81 35.01 -0.97
C SER A 79 26.30 36.31 -0.32
N SER A 80 26.49 36.45 0.98
CA SER A 80 26.57 37.75 1.64
C SER A 80 27.61 37.66 2.77
N LYS A 81 28.63 38.50 2.66
CA LYS A 81 29.86 38.54 3.47
C LYS A 81 29.74 39.59 4.57
N ALA A 82 30.30 39.26 5.74
CA ALA A 82 31.05 40.09 6.72
C ALA A 82 30.52 40.04 8.18
N PRO A 83 31.35 40.32 9.21
CA PRO A 83 32.63 39.69 9.57
C PRO A 83 32.68 39.14 11.02
N ALA A 84 33.74 38.36 11.28
CA ALA A 84 34.25 37.70 12.49
C ALA A 84 33.73 38.07 13.91
N ALA A 85 33.49 37.02 14.71
CA ALA A 85 33.91 36.92 16.11
C ALA A 85 34.15 35.45 16.50
N THR A 86 35.36 35.12 16.96
CA THR A 86 35.69 33.82 17.60
C THR A 86 35.65 34.00 19.12
N PRO A 87 35.00 33.08 19.85
CA PRO A 87 35.72 32.38 20.91
C PRO A 87 35.35 30.89 21.11
N ALA A 88 36.40 30.09 21.35
CA ALA A 88 36.52 28.84 22.12
C ALA A 88 35.80 27.54 21.65
N PRO A 89 36.40 26.35 21.91
CA PRO A 89 35.92 25.08 21.39
C PRO A 89 34.83 24.53 22.32
N GLU A 90 33.60 24.53 21.85
CA GLU A 90 32.58 23.62 22.36
C GLU A 90 32.60 22.39 21.47
N ASP A 91 32.91 21.22 22.06
CA ASP A 91 32.63 19.90 21.48
C ASP A 91 31.11 19.75 21.32
N LYS A 92 30.53 20.47 20.36
CA LYS A 92 29.21 20.18 19.83
C LYS A 92 29.46 19.31 18.61
N GLN A 93 29.37 18.00 18.83
CA GLN A 93 29.07 17.08 17.74
C GLN A 93 27.69 17.48 17.21
N THR A 94 27.67 18.43 16.27
CA THR A 94 26.51 18.67 15.41
C THR A 94 26.27 17.36 14.70
N LYS A 95 25.24 16.61 15.15
CA LYS A 95 24.64 15.53 14.37
C LYS A 95 24.39 16.14 12.99
N GLU A 96 25.05 15.60 11.98
CA GLU A 96 24.86 16.06 10.61
C GLU A 96 23.36 15.99 10.32
N ALA A 97 22.77 17.12 9.89
CA ALA A 97 21.35 17.16 9.58
C ALA A 97 21.09 16.18 8.43
N TRP A 98 20.08 15.32 8.57
CA TRP A 98 19.76 14.33 7.56
C TRP A 98 19.45 15.04 6.24
N SER A 99 19.87 14.44 5.13
CA SER A 99 19.60 14.94 3.79
C SER A 99 19.04 13.81 2.96
N ALA A 100 17.93 14.08 2.25
CA ALA A 100 17.27 13.09 1.44
C ALA A 100 18.21 12.49 0.38
N PRO A 101 18.28 11.16 0.24
CA PRO A 101 19.08 10.54 -0.80
C PRO A 101 18.51 10.85 -2.19
N SER A 102 19.40 10.99 -3.17
CA SER A 102 19.00 11.12 -4.57
C SER A 102 18.78 9.73 -5.18
N LEU A 103 17.58 9.18 -5.01
CA LEU A 103 17.20 7.88 -5.56
C LEU A 103 16.64 8.00 -6.99
N LYS A 104 16.84 6.97 -7.81
CA LYS A 104 16.18 6.83 -9.12
C LYS A 104 15.50 5.49 -9.24
N PHE A 105 14.31 5.49 -9.80
CA PHE A 105 13.45 4.31 -9.91
C PHE A 105 13.28 3.94 -11.37
N TYR A 106 13.37 2.65 -11.67
CA TYR A 106 13.26 2.11 -13.01
C TYR A 106 12.40 0.86 -13.00
N ASN A 107 11.54 0.75 -14.01
CA ASN A 107 10.82 -0.47 -14.32
C ASN A 107 11.40 -1.06 -15.62
N GLU A 108 12.26 -2.05 -15.48
CA GLU A 108 13.09 -2.60 -16.56
C GLU A 108 12.46 -3.83 -17.23
N ASP A 109 11.52 -4.49 -16.56
CA ASP A 109 10.75 -5.61 -17.11
C ASP A 109 9.26 -5.26 -17.18
N THR A 110 8.81 -5.01 -18.40
CA THR A 110 7.41 -4.67 -18.71
C THR A 110 6.66 -5.84 -19.35
N SER A 111 7.11 -7.08 -19.16
CA SER A 111 6.49 -8.26 -19.77
C SER A 111 5.12 -8.62 -19.16
N VAL A 112 4.86 -8.22 -17.91
CA VAL A 112 3.59 -8.50 -17.20
C VAL A 112 2.65 -7.29 -17.23
N TRP A 113 3.20 -6.10 -17.06
CA TRP A 113 2.47 -4.84 -16.98
C TRP A 113 3.14 -3.72 -17.77
N TYR A 114 2.41 -2.64 -18.01
CA TYR A 114 2.91 -1.42 -18.62
C TYR A 114 2.41 -0.22 -17.83
N GLN A 115 3.17 0.88 -17.89
CA GLN A 115 2.80 2.12 -17.20
C GLN A 115 1.53 2.72 -17.80
N ASP A 116 0.55 2.99 -16.94
CA ASP A 116 -0.75 3.61 -17.22
C ASP A 116 -1.13 4.48 -16.03
N ASP A 117 -0.63 5.71 -15.96
CA ASP A 117 -0.89 6.64 -14.84
C ASP A 117 -2.36 7.06 -14.76
N SER A 118 -3.21 6.71 -15.74
CA SER A 118 -4.66 6.99 -15.66
C SER A 118 -5.38 6.19 -14.58
N VAL A 119 -4.74 5.15 -14.03
CA VAL A 119 -5.30 4.30 -12.95
C VAL A 119 -4.97 4.81 -11.56
N VAL A 120 -4.11 5.83 -11.43
CA VAL A 120 -3.70 6.41 -10.16
C VAL A 120 -4.08 7.88 -10.05
N ASN A 121 -4.26 8.36 -8.83
CA ASN A 121 -4.40 9.78 -8.55
C ASN A 121 -3.02 10.35 -8.25
N THR A 122 -2.36 10.92 -9.26
CA THR A 122 -1.02 11.52 -9.10
C THR A 122 -1.00 12.72 -8.14
N ASP A 123 -2.16 13.30 -7.81
CA ASP A 123 -2.27 14.40 -6.84
C ASP A 123 -2.40 13.90 -5.40
N ALA A 124 -2.49 12.58 -5.17
CA ALA A 124 -2.65 11.98 -3.85
C ALA A 124 -1.34 11.84 -3.06
N VAL A 125 -0.19 12.24 -3.63
CA VAL A 125 1.12 12.08 -3.02
C VAL A 125 1.55 13.31 -2.23
N SER A 126 2.41 13.09 -1.22
CA SER A 126 3.08 14.19 -0.51
C SER A 126 4.03 14.94 -1.44
N GLU A 127 4.53 16.11 -1.01
CA GLU A 127 5.59 16.84 -1.73
C GLU A 127 6.89 16.03 -1.91
N ASN A 128 7.07 15.00 -1.10
CA ASN A 128 8.20 14.10 -1.09
C ASN A 128 7.87 12.73 -1.71
N GLY A 129 6.63 12.55 -2.12
CA GLY A 129 6.08 11.29 -2.59
C GLY A 129 5.92 11.25 -4.11
N ASN A 130 5.79 10.04 -4.63
CA ASN A 130 5.43 9.79 -6.01
C ASN A 130 4.60 8.52 -6.12
N ILE A 131 3.67 8.50 -7.06
CA ILE A 131 2.88 7.34 -7.44
C ILE A 131 2.93 7.16 -8.96
N GLU A 132 3.19 5.95 -9.41
CA GLU A 132 3.19 5.54 -10.82
C GLU A 132 2.16 4.45 -11.01
N GLY A 133 1.29 4.59 -12.01
CA GLY A 133 0.22 3.65 -12.29
C GLY A 133 0.61 2.63 -13.36
N TYR A 134 0.08 1.42 -13.26
CA TYR A 134 0.37 0.32 -14.15
C TYR A 134 -0.89 -0.51 -14.46
N ARG A 135 -0.90 -1.16 -15.62
CA ARG A 135 -1.94 -2.12 -16.00
C ARG A 135 -1.31 -3.39 -16.55
N THR A 136 -1.88 -4.55 -16.22
CA THR A 136 -1.44 -5.81 -16.84
C THR A 136 -1.83 -5.86 -18.31
N HIS A 137 -1.03 -6.55 -19.14
CA HIS A 137 -1.31 -6.66 -20.58
C HIS A 137 -2.64 -7.36 -20.90
N ASN A 138 -3.12 -8.22 -20.00
CA ASN A 138 -4.43 -8.87 -20.13
C ASN A 138 -5.61 -7.96 -19.68
N GLY A 139 -5.32 -6.78 -19.12
CA GLY A 139 -6.32 -5.81 -18.67
C GLY A 139 -7.08 -6.20 -17.39
N MET A 140 -6.71 -7.31 -16.74
CA MET A 140 -7.44 -7.85 -15.58
C MET A 140 -7.03 -7.25 -14.24
N CYS A 141 -5.91 -6.52 -14.21
CA CYS A 141 -5.40 -5.89 -13.00
C CYS A 141 -4.91 -4.47 -13.29
N ILE A 142 -5.07 -3.63 -12.27
CA ILE A 142 -4.35 -2.38 -12.13
C ILE A 142 -3.29 -2.56 -11.05
N GLY A 143 -2.19 -1.85 -11.16
CA GLY A 143 -1.16 -1.81 -10.13
C GLY A 143 -0.59 -0.43 -10.01
N TYR A 144 0.17 -0.21 -8.94
CA TYR A 144 0.86 1.05 -8.75
C TYR A 144 2.10 0.87 -7.87
N GLU A 145 3.07 1.75 -8.09
CA GLU A 145 4.26 1.88 -7.26
C GLU A 145 4.16 3.19 -6.47
N THR A 146 4.39 3.16 -5.17
CA THR A 146 4.49 4.35 -4.33
C THR A 146 5.86 4.46 -3.69
N ARG A 147 6.31 5.70 -3.55
CA ARG A 147 7.54 6.05 -2.84
C ARG A 147 7.34 7.35 -2.06
N ASP A 148 7.85 7.41 -0.85
CA ASP A 148 7.97 8.63 -0.03
C ASP A 148 9.37 8.67 0.57
N ILE A 149 10.08 9.79 0.41
CA ILE A 149 11.43 9.99 0.95
C ILE A 149 11.41 11.21 1.86
N SER A 150 11.44 11.00 3.17
CA SER A 150 11.32 12.11 4.11
C SER A 150 12.13 11.93 5.39
N GLU A 151 12.54 13.07 5.97
CA GLU A 151 13.22 13.11 7.28
C GLU A 151 12.31 12.54 8.36
N ARG A 152 10.99 12.69 8.20
CA ARG A 152 9.98 12.10 9.09
C ARG A 152 10.12 10.58 9.18
N ILE A 153 10.31 9.90 8.05
CA ILE A 153 10.49 8.44 8.02
C ILE A 153 11.82 8.06 8.68
N HIS A 154 12.89 8.79 8.37
CA HIS A 154 14.21 8.59 9.00
C HIS A 154 14.17 8.77 10.53
N ASP A 155 13.41 9.75 11.01
CA ASP A 155 13.33 10.08 12.43
C ASP A 155 12.35 9.20 13.23
N LEU A 156 11.67 8.23 12.60
CA LEU A 156 10.80 7.29 13.32
C LEU A 156 11.57 6.47 14.36
N GLY A 157 12.86 6.23 14.15
CA GLY A 157 13.73 5.50 15.07
C GLY A 157 13.31 4.04 15.31
N LEU A 158 12.49 3.49 14.40
CA LEU A 158 12.11 2.09 14.35
C LEU A 158 13.06 1.35 13.40
N ASP A 159 13.23 0.05 13.62
CA ASP A 159 13.97 -0.81 12.71
C ASP A 159 13.18 -1.03 11.40
N ASP A 160 13.91 -1.40 10.34
CA ASP A 160 13.28 -1.50 9.03
C ASP A 160 12.24 -2.63 8.96
N ASP A 161 12.43 -3.71 9.71
CA ASP A 161 11.48 -4.83 9.79
C ASP A 161 10.13 -4.36 10.34
N THR A 162 10.15 -3.68 11.49
CA THR A 162 8.98 -3.08 12.11
C THR A 162 8.30 -2.10 11.14
N MET A 163 9.04 -1.17 10.54
CA MET A 163 8.48 -0.18 9.61
C MET A 163 7.86 -0.84 8.37
N SER A 164 8.56 -1.81 7.77
CA SER A 164 8.06 -2.54 6.59
C SER A 164 6.81 -3.34 6.93
N SER A 165 6.72 -3.93 8.12
CA SER A 165 5.56 -4.69 8.58
C SER A 165 4.30 -3.84 8.77
N LEU A 166 4.48 -2.55 9.11
CA LEU A 166 3.40 -1.57 9.25
C LEU A 166 2.95 -0.98 7.92
N LEU A 167 3.82 -0.98 6.91
CA LEU A 167 3.55 -0.46 5.57
C LEU A 167 2.79 -1.46 4.68
N VAL A 168 2.93 -2.76 4.95
CA VAL A 168 2.38 -3.81 4.08
C VAL A 168 0.84 -3.91 4.02
N PRO A 169 0.03 -3.57 5.05
CA PRO A 169 -1.42 -3.62 4.91
C PRO A 169 -1.94 -2.70 3.79
N VAL A 170 -3.01 -3.10 3.11
CA VAL A 170 -3.72 -2.23 2.15
C VAL A 170 -4.69 -1.35 2.91
N THR A 171 -4.44 -0.04 2.90
CA THR A 171 -5.20 0.97 3.65
C THR A 171 -5.86 2.00 2.75
N ASP A 172 -5.89 1.75 1.44
CA ASP A 172 -6.60 2.58 0.46
C ASP A 172 -8.06 2.73 0.82
N SER A 173 -8.56 3.97 0.84
CA SER A 173 -9.95 4.26 1.22
C SER A 173 -11.00 3.64 0.29
N VAL A 174 -10.60 3.27 -0.93
CA VAL A 174 -11.46 2.62 -1.92
C VAL A 174 -11.54 1.10 -1.71
N ILE A 175 -10.66 0.52 -0.89
CA ILE A 175 -10.67 -0.88 -0.52
C ILE A 175 -11.32 -1.05 0.86
N SER A 176 -12.40 -1.82 0.92
CA SER A 176 -12.99 -2.28 2.18
C SER A 176 -12.79 -3.79 2.35
N ASP A 177 -13.08 -4.30 3.55
CA ASP A 177 -13.03 -5.73 3.85
C ASP A 177 -11.68 -6.40 3.55
N TYR A 178 -10.59 -5.62 3.68
CA TYR A 178 -9.24 -6.12 3.52
C TYR A 178 -9.01 -7.35 4.41
N ASN A 179 -8.54 -8.42 3.79
CA ASN A 179 -8.13 -9.63 4.46
C ASN A 179 -6.84 -10.15 3.85
N GLU A 180 -5.78 -10.14 4.64
CA GLU A 180 -4.50 -10.77 4.30
C GLU A 180 -4.68 -12.29 4.24
N THR A 181 -4.31 -12.90 3.12
CA THR A 181 -4.45 -14.35 2.89
C THR A 181 -3.12 -15.09 2.97
N GLY A 182 -2.01 -14.37 2.91
CA GLY A 182 -0.66 -14.90 2.98
C GLY A 182 0.37 -13.80 3.13
N ARG A 183 1.51 -14.12 3.75
CA ARG A 183 2.64 -13.24 3.93
C ARG A 183 3.93 -14.01 3.78
N GLU A 184 4.87 -13.42 3.09
CA GLU A 184 6.23 -13.90 2.94
C GLU A 184 7.22 -12.74 2.87
N THR A 185 8.50 -13.08 2.90
CA THR A 185 9.59 -12.14 2.72
C THR A 185 10.25 -12.42 1.38
N LEU A 186 10.33 -11.42 0.52
CA LEU A 186 10.93 -11.52 -0.81
C LEU A 186 12.13 -10.59 -0.93
N ASP A 187 13.15 -11.05 -1.64
CA ASP A 187 14.41 -10.34 -1.89
C ASP A 187 14.62 -10.25 -3.40
N LEU A 188 13.88 -9.34 -4.05
CA LEU A 188 13.72 -9.33 -5.51
C LEU A 188 13.92 -7.94 -6.14
N VAL A 189 13.53 -6.86 -5.46
CA VAL A 189 13.69 -5.51 -6.00
C VAL A 189 15.17 -5.14 -6.00
N ARG A 190 15.71 -4.72 -7.14
CA ARG A 190 17.15 -4.49 -7.29
C ARG A 190 17.56 -3.14 -6.76
N ASP A 191 18.70 -3.09 -6.07
CA ASP A 191 19.34 -1.86 -5.60
C ASP A 191 20.86 -1.89 -5.88
N ASP A 192 21.61 -0.87 -5.43
CA ASP A 192 23.07 -0.84 -5.63
C ASP A 192 23.82 -1.87 -4.75
N GLY A 193 23.12 -2.52 -3.81
CA GLY A 193 23.60 -3.62 -2.98
C GLY A 193 23.34 -5.02 -3.55
N GLY A 194 22.51 -5.12 -4.59
CA GLY A 194 22.06 -6.36 -5.20
C GLY A 194 20.53 -6.38 -5.28
N THR A 195 19.91 -6.87 -4.22
CA THR A 195 18.46 -6.85 -4.03
C THR A 195 18.13 -6.42 -2.61
N MET A 196 16.94 -5.85 -2.44
CA MET A 196 16.39 -5.49 -1.14
C MET A 196 15.28 -6.46 -0.75
N GLU A 197 15.33 -6.86 0.51
CA GLU A 197 14.32 -7.67 1.15
C GLU A 197 13.13 -6.81 1.58
N GLY A 198 11.92 -7.31 1.44
CA GLY A 198 10.69 -6.67 1.95
C GLY A 198 9.58 -7.67 2.17
N TYR A 199 8.48 -7.20 2.76
CA TYR A 199 7.29 -8.03 2.97
C TYR A 199 6.44 -8.07 1.71
N SER A 200 6.06 -9.27 1.28
CA SER A 200 5.08 -9.52 0.23
C SER A 200 3.86 -10.20 0.84
N VAL A 201 2.67 -9.66 0.59
CA VAL A 201 1.40 -10.25 1.02
C VAL A 201 0.51 -10.56 -0.16
N THR A 202 -0.25 -11.65 -0.05
CA THR A 202 -1.47 -11.85 -0.83
C THR A 202 -2.67 -11.41 -0.01
N TRP A 203 -3.67 -10.85 -0.66
CA TRP A 203 -4.84 -10.33 0.03
C TRP A 203 -6.10 -10.38 -0.83
N THR A 204 -7.25 -10.24 -0.17
CA THR A 204 -8.57 -10.08 -0.78
C THR A 204 -9.27 -8.87 -0.18
N GLY A 205 -10.19 -8.26 -0.91
CA GLY A 205 -11.01 -7.16 -0.41
C GLY A 205 -12.17 -6.83 -1.34
N THR A 206 -12.78 -5.67 -1.11
CA THR A 206 -13.85 -5.11 -1.92
C THR A 206 -13.42 -3.74 -2.44
N PHE A 207 -13.35 -3.59 -3.77
CA PHE A 207 -13.11 -2.29 -4.40
C PHE A 207 -14.44 -1.54 -4.52
N ASN A 208 -14.47 -0.30 -4.06
CA ASN A 208 -15.64 0.57 -4.05
C ASN A 208 -15.47 1.70 -5.06
N TYR A 209 -16.30 1.70 -6.10
CA TYR A 209 -16.28 2.67 -7.18
C TYR A 209 -17.02 3.97 -6.80
N ASP A 210 -16.64 5.08 -7.45
CA ASP A 210 -17.29 6.39 -7.29
C ASP A 210 -18.78 6.40 -7.66
N ASP A 211 -19.18 5.51 -8.58
CA ASP A 211 -20.59 5.37 -8.99
C ASP A 211 -21.45 4.59 -7.98
N GLY A 212 -20.85 4.17 -6.86
CA GLY A 212 -21.49 3.42 -5.79
C GLY A 212 -21.56 1.93 -6.04
N THR A 213 -21.00 1.43 -7.14
CA THR A 213 -20.84 -0.01 -7.37
C THR A 213 -19.61 -0.55 -6.62
N SER A 214 -19.55 -1.86 -6.45
CA SER A 214 -18.40 -2.52 -5.85
C SER A 214 -18.13 -3.87 -6.49
N GLU A 215 -16.89 -4.34 -6.38
CA GLU A 215 -16.49 -5.68 -6.82
C GLU A 215 -15.53 -6.32 -5.82
N SER A 216 -15.52 -7.66 -5.78
CA SER A 216 -14.51 -8.40 -5.03
C SER A 216 -13.19 -8.39 -5.79
N VAL A 217 -12.12 -8.04 -5.09
CA VAL A 217 -10.77 -7.96 -5.62
C VAL A 217 -9.82 -8.82 -4.82
N GLU A 218 -8.71 -9.17 -5.46
CA GLU A 218 -7.58 -9.86 -4.86
C GLU A 218 -6.28 -9.31 -5.44
N GLY A 219 -5.18 -9.52 -4.74
CA GLY A 219 -3.94 -8.85 -5.13
C GLY A 219 -2.71 -9.32 -4.40
N TYR A 220 -1.62 -8.66 -4.75
CA TYR A 220 -0.36 -8.71 -4.03
C TYR A 220 0.03 -7.31 -3.59
N LYS A 221 0.77 -7.22 -2.49
CA LYS A 221 1.47 -5.99 -2.09
C LYS A 221 2.85 -6.32 -1.58
N PHE A 222 3.85 -5.61 -2.08
CA PHE A 222 5.21 -5.60 -1.56
C PHE A 222 5.45 -4.27 -0.85
N ALA A 223 6.06 -4.31 0.33
CA ALA A 223 6.41 -3.12 1.09
C ALA A 223 7.81 -3.24 1.70
N ARG A 224 8.57 -2.15 1.58
CA ARG A 224 9.91 -2.00 2.15
C ARG A 224 10.11 -0.58 2.64
N ALA A 225 10.35 -0.42 3.93
CA ALA A 225 10.86 0.80 4.53
C ALA A 225 12.38 0.69 4.75
N VAL A 226 13.11 1.80 4.58
CA VAL A 226 14.55 1.89 4.84
C VAL A 226 14.80 3.14 5.67
N GLY A 227 14.95 2.95 6.99
CA GLY A 227 15.00 4.03 7.96
C GLY A 227 16.13 5.02 7.70
N ASP A 228 17.36 4.54 7.51
CA ASP A 228 18.52 5.41 7.21
C ASP A 228 18.32 6.27 5.95
N ALA A 229 17.62 5.73 4.95
CA ALA A 229 17.31 6.42 3.71
C ALA A 229 16.06 7.31 3.81
N GLY A 230 15.30 7.22 4.91
CA GLY A 230 14.00 7.86 5.06
C GLY A 230 12.99 7.44 4.00
N LEU A 231 13.09 6.22 3.47
CA LEU A 231 12.30 5.72 2.34
C LEU A 231 11.19 4.79 2.81
N ASP A 232 9.96 5.06 2.39
CA ASP A 232 8.89 4.08 2.30
C ASP A 232 8.64 3.76 0.82
N PHE A 233 8.73 2.49 0.44
CA PHE A 233 8.49 2.01 -0.91
C PHE A 233 7.48 0.86 -0.91
N SER A 234 6.50 0.90 -1.81
CA SER A 234 5.61 -0.24 -2.01
C SER A 234 5.15 -0.40 -3.45
N VAL A 235 4.79 -1.63 -3.77
CA VAL A 235 4.20 -2.04 -5.04
C VAL A 235 2.91 -2.76 -4.73
N GLU A 236 1.82 -2.40 -5.38
CA GLU A 236 0.53 -3.06 -5.18
C GLU A 236 -0.08 -3.44 -6.54
N ILE A 237 -0.74 -4.60 -6.58
CA ILE A 237 -1.56 -5.02 -7.72
C ILE A 237 -2.94 -5.42 -7.21
N ILE A 238 -3.97 -4.94 -7.90
CA ILE A 238 -5.38 -5.17 -7.60
C ILE A 238 -6.02 -5.75 -8.85
N CYS A 239 -6.57 -6.95 -8.72
CA CYS A 239 -7.19 -7.71 -9.79
C CYS A 239 -8.65 -8.02 -9.45
N SER A 240 -9.52 -8.09 -10.45
CA SER A 240 -10.85 -8.66 -10.24
C SER A 240 -10.72 -10.11 -9.77
N SER A 241 -11.50 -10.49 -8.75
CA SER A 241 -11.42 -11.83 -8.15
C SER A 241 -11.48 -12.96 -9.19
N GLY A 242 -10.58 -13.94 -9.06
CA GLY A 242 -10.39 -15.05 -9.98
C GLY A 242 -9.41 -14.77 -11.11
N ASN A 243 -8.84 -13.56 -11.19
CA ASN A 243 -7.96 -13.12 -12.28
C ASN A 243 -6.62 -12.58 -11.79
N ASN A 244 -6.20 -12.90 -10.56
CA ASN A 244 -4.90 -12.48 -10.03
C ASN A 244 -3.74 -12.92 -10.94
N VAL A 245 -2.64 -12.17 -10.86
CA VAL A 245 -1.37 -12.61 -11.44
C VAL A 245 -0.85 -13.85 -10.71
N SER A 246 -0.09 -14.70 -11.41
CA SER A 246 0.60 -15.81 -10.74
C SER A 246 1.73 -15.30 -9.84
N ALA A 247 2.19 -16.12 -8.90
CA ALA A 247 3.37 -15.79 -8.08
C ALA A 247 4.61 -15.52 -8.95
N ASP A 248 4.81 -16.26 -10.05
CA ASP A 248 5.91 -16.03 -10.98
C ASP A 248 5.80 -14.67 -11.68
N GLN A 249 4.58 -14.26 -12.06
CA GLN A 249 4.34 -12.93 -12.65
C GLN A 249 4.56 -11.82 -11.62
N TRP A 250 4.14 -12.02 -10.37
CA TRP A 250 4.42 -11.10 -9.27
C TRP A 250 5.92 -10.95 -9.02
N HIS A 251 6.66 -12.05 -8.98
CA HIS A 251 8.12 -12.02 -8.86
C HIS A 251 8.79 -11.35 -10.06
N THR A 252 8.24 -11.53 -11.26
CA THR A 252 8.73 -10.86 -12.47
C THR A 252 8.54 -9.34 -12.37
N ILE A 253 7.37 -8.89 -11.89
CA ILE A 253 7.11 -7.47 -11.61
C ILE A 253 8.15 -6.92 -10.64
N LEU A 254 8.34 -7.54 -9.47
CA LEU A 254 9.27 -7.05 -8.46
C LEU A 254 10.74 -7.05 -8.95
N SER A 255 11.15 -8.10 -9.66
CA SER A 255 12.51 -8.22 -10.21
C SER A 255 12.77 -7.22 -11.35
N GLY A 256 11.71 -6.77 -12.01
CA GLY A 256 11.74 -5.72 -13.01
C GLY A 256 12.12 -4.36 -12.43
N ILE A 257 11.89 -4.13 -11.15
CA ILE A 257 12.12 -2.84 -10.50
C ILE A 257 13.59 -2.70 -10.07
N ARG A 258 14.17 -1.53 -10.32
CA ARG A 258 15.51 -1.14 -9.85
C ARG A 258 15.51 0.24 -9.20
N ILE A 259 16.19 0.35 -8.06
CA ILE A 259 16.39 1.60 -7.31
C ILE A 259 17.89 1.92 -7.25
N GLU A 260 18.33 2.91 -8.02
CA GLU A 260 19.72 3.41 -7.96
C GLU A 260 19.89 4.40 -6.80
N GLY A 261 21.06 4.40 -6.15
CA GLY A 261 21.38 5.28 -5.03
C GLY A 261 20.99 4.70 -3.65
N LEU A 262 20.46 3.48 -3.62
CA LEU A 262 20.02 2.78 -2.40
C LEU A 262 20.87 1.53 -2.16
N LYS A 263 21.14 1.23 -0.88
CA LYS A 263 21.72 -0.05 -0.42
C LYS A 263 20.97 -0.52 0.82
N ALA A 264 19.83 -1.16 0.61
CA ALA A 264 18.91 -1.55 1.67
C ALA A 264 19.19 -2.97 2.19
N GLY A 265 19.52 -3.92 1.30
CA GLY A 265 19.78 -5.30 1.69
C GLY A 265 18.65 -5.94 2.50
N LYS A 266 19.01 -6.71 3.54
CA LYS A 266 18.07 -7.37 4.46
C LYS A 266 17.39 -6.39 5.38
N MET A 267 16.16 -6.71 5.81
CA MET A 267 15.48 -5.89 6.79
C MET A 267 16.23 -5.94 8.12
N SER A 268 16.74 -4.80 8.57
CA SER A 268 17.39 -4.70 9.88
C SER A 268 16.36 -4.83 11.00
N SER A 269 16.77 -5.46 12.11
CA SER A 269 15.98 -5.64 13.34
C SER A 269 16.78 -5.16 14.56
#